data_AF-A0A151JB09-F1
#
_entry.id   AF-A0A151JB09-F1
#
_cell.length_a   1.000
_cell.length_b   1.000
_cell.length_c   1.000
_cell.angle_alpha   90.00
_cell.angle_beta   90.00
_cell.angle_gamma   90.00
#
_symmetry.space_group_name_H-M   'P 1'
#
loop_
_entity.id
_entity.type
_entity.pdbx_description
1 polymer ?
#
loop_
_entity_poly.entity_id
_entity_poly.type
_entity_poly.pdbx_seq_one_letter_code
_entity_poly.pdbx_strand_id
1 'polypeptide(L)'
;MPLRRDDSDEIGKSRSLIESLWNYVHDSGLCLNPDHYDAKERKIKHVAAPEFDTDAVNKSYVERTLRGTRNEIKESFRITRRAVQEVRNDMEKMRRNVEEIKYLNRSVTAQIKNVVTNEILENSFKDRLEGRDIIVRALRDTQKDILNDVEKVRNNVEEVSKSVSALSTKVSNEIQRGVTDLHQQLRNIATDMEKKVSDAVTHLTRDVTARMKNVVTNEILEKSFKTTGRDMIVRALRDTQKDISNDVEKVRNNVEEVSNSVNALLMKVSNEIHRGVTDLRQQMLNMVTKETLEESFKTIGKDTFTQALQNIFDDIKMLHHGVSNLRKQYRRMCVTRTRFDI
;
A
#
# COMPACT_ATOMS: atom_id res chain seq x y z
N MET A 1 91.53 165.93 143.32
CA MET A 1 92.74 165.15 142.95
C MET A 1 92.35 163.70 142.64
N PRO A 2 93.01 163.01 141.70
CA PRO A 2 92.50 161.86 140.93
C PRO A 2 93.17 160.51 141.26
N LEU A 3 92.53 159.36 140.97
CA LEU A 3 93.11 158.00 141.09
C LEU A 3 92.48 156.96 140.10
N ARG A 4 93.36 156.42 139.23
CA ARG A 4 93.50 155.09 138.56
C ARG A 4 92.35 154.38 137.78
N ARG A 5 92.71 153.89 136.58
CA ARG A 5 91.99 152.99 135.63
C ARG A 5 92.37 151.52 135.85
N ASP A 6 91.49 150.59 135.45
CA ASP A 6 91.71 149.13 135.47
C ASP A 6 91.27 148.51 134.12
N ASP A 7 92.16 147.75 133.48
CA ASP A 7 92.12 147.31 132.07
C ASP A 7 91.96 145.76 131.95
N SER A 8 90.85 145.18 132.40
CA SER A 8 90.68 143.70 132.46
C SER A 8 89.65 143.07 131.51
N ASP A 9 88.89 143.84 130.71
CA ASP A 9 87.78 143.30 129.90
C ASP A 9 88.10 142.97 128.42
N GLU A 10 89.26 143.36 127.87
CA GLU A 10 89.57 143.13 126.43
C GLU A 10 90.15 141.75 126.10
N ILE A 11 90.64 140.98 127.08
CA ILE A 11 91.32 139.71 126.83
C ILE A 11 90.34 138.53 126.61
N GLY A 12 89.07 138.65 127.04
CA GLY A 12 88.09 137.57 126.96
C GLY A 12 87.55 137.28 125.54
N LYS A 13 87.46 138.27 124.66
CA LYS A 13 86.81 138.12 123.34
C LYS A 13 87.68 137.45 122.27
N SER A 14 89.00 137.63 122.31
CA SER A 14 89.89 137.08 121.27
C SER A 14 90.05 135.56 121.35
N ARG A 15 89.84 134.94 122.52
CA ARG A 15 89.90 133.48 122.66
C ARG A 15 88.72 132.76 121.99
N SER A 16 87.52 133.32 122.05
CA SER A 16 86.31 132.70 121.49
C SER A 16 86.34 132.57 119.96
N LEU A 17 86.96 133.54 119.26
CA LEU A 17 86.98 133.58 117.80
C LEU A 17 87.98 132.59 117.18
N ILE A 18 89.10 132.34 117.87
CA ILE A 18 90.12 131.36 117.43
C ILE A 18 89.58 129.93 117.57
N GLU A 19 88.84 129.65 118.64
CA GLU A 19 88.29 128.31 118.92
C GLU A 19 87.17 127.93 117.94
N SER A 20 86.33 128.90 117.54
CA SER A 20 85.31 128.68 116.50
C SER A 20 85.93 128.39 115.11
N LEU A 21 87.05 129.03 114.79
CA LEU A 21 87.78 128.78 113.52
C LEU A 21 88.48 127.42 113.53
N TRP A 22 89.07 127.03 114.67
CA TRP A 22 89.68 125.70 114.84
C TRP A 22 88.63 124.59 114.70
N ASN A 23 87.47 124.74 115.34
CA ASN A 23 86.38 123.78 115.19
C ASN A 23 85.86 123.75 113.74
N TYR A 24 85.77 124.89 113.05
CA TYR A 24 85.38 124.90 111.64
C TYR A 24 86.37 124.15 110.75
N VAL A 25 87.68 124.35 110.92
CA VAL A 25 88.72 123.66 110.14
C VAL A 25 88.79 122.17 110.49
N HIS A 26 88.73 121.85 111.79
CA HIS A 26 88.80 120.47 112.28
C HIS A 26 87.55 119.67 111.91
N ASP A 27 86.38 120.31 111.92
CA ASP A 27 85.13 119.64 111.58
C ASP A 27 84.86 119.66 110.08
N SER A 28 85.29 120.67 109.31
CA SER A 28 84.95 120.80 107.88
C SER A 28 86.06 120.33 106.93
N GLY A 29 87.27 120.09 107.42
CA GLY A 29 88.39 119.56 106.63
C GLY A 29 88.28 118.07 106.34
N LEU A 30 88.92 117.62 105.26
CA LEU A 30 89.17 116.19 105.04
C LEU A 30 90.17 115.70 106.09
N CYS A 31 89.89 114.57 106.73
CA CYS A 31 90.85 113.96 107.63
C CYS A 31 91.86 113.15 106.81
N LEU A 32 93.12 113.57 106.84
CA LEU A 32 94.21 112.79 106.28
C LEU A 32 94.55 111.65 107.25
N ASN A 33 94.17 110.45 106.88
CA ASN A 33 94.75 109.23 107.44
C ASN A 33 96.03 108.89 106.67
N PRO A 34 96.94 108.04 107.19
CA PRO A 34 98.23 107.76 106.56
C PRO A 34 98.16 107.41 105.07
N ASP A 35 97.09 106.73 104.64
CA ASP A 35 96.98 106.19 103.28
C ASP A 35 95.76 106.70 102.47
N HIS A 36 94.91 107.54 103.07
CA HIS A 36 93.72 108.05 102.38
C HIS A 36 93.14 109.30 103.04
N TYR A 37 92.33 110.02 102.27
CA TYR A 37 91.49 111.07 102.79
C TYR A 37 90.12 110.51 103.15
N ASP A 38 89.67 110.72 104.39
CA ASP A 38 88.33 110.38 104.84
C ASP A 38 87.45 111.64 104.87
N ALA A 39 86.34 111.59 104.13
CA ALA A 39 85.32 112.64 104.11
C ALA A 39 84.28 112.48 105.22
N LYS A 40 84.36 111.44 106.06
CA LYS A 40 83.46 111.15 107.20
C LYS A 40 81.98 111.14 106.79
N GLU A 41 81.66 110.41 105.72
CA GLU A 41 80.32 110.35 105.11
C GLU A 41 79.78 111.68 104.57
N ARG A 42 80.62 112.72 104.50
CA ARG A 42 80.24 114.02 103.95
C ARG A 42 80.50 114.04 102.45
N LYS A 43 79.78 114.92 101.76
CA LYS A 43 79.92 115.13 100.32
C LYS A 43 81.10 116.05 100.06
N ILE A 44 82.07 115.58 99.30
CA ILE A 44 83.07 116.45 98.66
C ILE A 44 82.36 117.18 97.52
N LYS A 45 82.19 118.50 97.66
CA LYS A 45 81.52 119.35 96.69
C LYS A 45 82.54 120.04 95.79
N HIS A 46 82.09 120.53 94.63
CA HIS A 46 82.92 121.27 93.68
C HIS A 46 84.12 120.49 93.11
N VAL A 47 84.04 119.15 93.07
CA VAL A 47 85.00 118.31 92.35
C VAL A 47 84.89 118.61 90.86
N ALA A 48 85.99 119.04 90.24
CA ALA A 48 86.06 119.31 88.81
C ALA A 48 85.78 118.04 87.98
N ALA A 49 85.57 118.19 86.68
CA ALA A 49 85.47 117.02 85.80
C ALA A 49 86.85 116.34 85.74
N PRO A 50 86.90 114.99 85.70
CA PRO A 50 88.15 114.28 85.54
C PRO A 50 88.72 114.54 84.14
N GLU A 51 90.02 114.82 84.07
CA GLU A 51 90.80 114.91 82.81
C GLU A 51 91.73 113.70 82.67
N PHE A 52 92.21 113.17 83.79
CA PHE A 52 93.06 111.99 83.86
C PHE A 52 92.33 110.80 84.50
N ASP A 53 92.86 109.60 84.29
CA ASP A 53 92.31 108.34 84.81
C ASP A 53 92.41 108.21 86.34
N THR A 54 93.32 108.96 86.97
CA THR A 54 93.47 109.04 88.43
C THR A 54 92.60 110.12 89.09
N ASP A 55 91.91 110.96 88.31
CA ASP A 55 91.12 112.05 88.85
C ASP A 55 89.85 111.53 89.55
N ALA A 56 89.49 112.19 90.64
CA ALA A 56 88.23 111.92 91.31
C ALA A 56 87.06 112.28 90.38
N VAL A 57 86.20 111.30 90.09
CA VAL A 57 85.04 111.52 89.23
C VAL A 57 83.93 112.20 90.01
N ASN A 58 83.41 113.30 89.46
CA ASN A 58 82.18 113.88 89.98
C ASN A 58 80.94 113.14 89.43
N LYS A 59 79.83 113.22 90.18
CA LYS A 59 78.57 112.57 89.82
C LYS A 59 78.05 112.99 88.43
N SER A 60 78.23 114.25 88.05
CA SER A 60 77.75 114.78 86.77
C SER A 60 78.45 114.12 85.58
N TYR A 61 79.75 113.84 85.70
CA TYR A 61 80.53 113.13 84.70
C TYR A 61 79.99 111.70 84.50
N VAL A 62 79.83 110.93 85.58
CA VAL A 62 79.33 109.54 85.52
C VAL A 62 77.92 109.47 84.94
N GLU A 63 77.01 110.35 85.38
CA GLU A 63 75.64 110.40 84.86
C GLU A 63 75.59 110.77 83.37
N ARG A 64 76.49 111.64 82.90
CA ARG A 64 76.59 111.99 81.48
C ARG A 64 77.07 110.80 80.66
N THR A 65 78.12 110.11 81.10
CA THR A 65 78.66 108.93 80.42
C THR A 65 77.62 107.80 80.36
N LEU A 66 76.99 107.46 81.49
CA LEU A 66 75.93 106.46 81.54
C LEU A 66 74.72 106.83 80.66
N ARG A 67 74.38 108.12 80.59
CA ARG A 67 73.31 108.61 79.70
C ARG A 67 73.69 108.44 78.23
N GLY A 68 74.95 108.68 77.87
CA GLY A 68 75.48 108.42 76.53
C GLY A 68 75.35 106.96 76.14
N THR A 69 75.92 106.06 76.95
CA THR A 69 75.86 104.60 76.71
C THR A 69 74.42 104.09 76.66
N ARG A 70 73.53 104.59 77.54
CA ARG A 70 72.11 104.24 77.51
C ARG A 70 71.44 104.66 76.21
N ASN A 71 71.78 105.84 75.66
CA ASN A 71 71.23 106.31 74.40
C ASN A 71 71.75 105.48 73.21
N GLU A 72 73.04 105.13 73.21
CA GLU A 72 73.64 104.24 72.19
C GLU A 72 72.99 102.85 72.21
N ILE A 73 72.85 102.25 73.39
CA ILE A 73 72.17 100.97 73.57
C ILE A 73 70.72 101.07 73.08
N LYS A 74 70.02 102.15 73.43
CA LYS A 74 68.62 102.37 73.01
C LYS A 74 68.52 102.49 71.48
N GLU A 75 69.46 103.15 70.83
CA GLU A 75 69.46 103.28 69.36
C GLU A 75 69.83 101.96 68.68
N SER A 76 70.79 101.22 69.21
CA SER A 76 71.13 99.87 68.75
C SER A 76 69.93 98.92 68.82
N PHE A 77 69.17 98.95 69.92
CA PHE A 77 67.91 98.20 70.04
C PHE A 77 66.85 98.66 69.02
N ARG A 78 66.73 99.98 68.75
CA ARG A 78 65.81 100.49 67.71
C ARG A 78 66.19 100.01 66.31
N ILE A 79 67.49 99.98 65.98
CA ILE A 79 67.99 99.50 64.69
C ILE A 79 67.75 97.99 64.57
N THR A 80 68.16 97.23 65.58
CA THR A 80 67.99 95.76 65.59
C THR A 80 66.52 95.37 65.48
N ARG A 81 65.62 96.07 66.20
CA ARG A 81 64.18 95.82 66.11
C ARG A 81 63.62 96.09 64.72
N ARG A 82 64.11 97.12 64.02
CA ARG A 82 63.73 97.41 62.62
C ARG A 82 64.17 96.28 61.69
N ALA A 83 65.44 95.87 61.75
CA ALA A 83 65.97 94.77 60.95
C ALA A 83 65.22 93.44 61.21
N VAL A 84 64.92 93.11 62.47
CA VAL A 84 64.14 91.91 62.81
C VAL A 84 62.73 91.97 62.22
N GLN A 85 62.10 93.15 62.22
CA GLN A 85 60.77 93.32 61.64
C GLN A 85 60.80 93.20 60.10
N GLU A 86 61.85 93.69 59.45
CA GLU A 86 62.06 93.52 58.00
C GLU A 86 62.21 92.04 57.64
N VAL A 87 63.09 91.30 58.34
CA VAL A 87 63.25 89.85 58.15
C VAL A 87 61.92 89.11 58.36
N ARG A 88 61.14 89.49 59.38
CA ARG A 88 59.82 88.90 59.62
C ARG A 88 58.86 89.14 58.45
N ASN A 89 58.85 90.36 57.90
CA ASN A 89 58.00 90.70 56.76
C ASN A 89 58.42 89.89 55.52
N ASP A 90 59.72 89.72 55.29
CA ASP A 90 60.26 88.91 54.19
C ASP A 90 59.94 87.42 54.36
N MET A 91 60.03 86.88 55.58
CA MET A 91 59.64 85.50 55.86
C MET A 91 58.14 85.27 55.61
N GLU A 92 57.26 86.21 55.94
CA GLU A 92 55.83 86.11 55.61
C GLU A 92 55.56 86.21 54.11
N LYS A 93 56.36 87.00 53.38
CA LYS A 93 56.31 87.05 51.91
C LYS A 93 56.76 85.70 51.32
N MET A 94 57.87 85.16 51.81
CA MET A 94 58.39 83.86 51.39
C MET A 94 57.40 82.73 51.69
N ARG A 95 56.76 82.74 52.87
CA ARG A 95 55.72 81.77 53.23
C ARG A 95 54.56 81.79 52.24
N ARG A 96 54.08 82.98 51.86
CA ARG A 96 53.03 83.13 50.85
C ARG A 96 53.47 82.58 49.49
N ASN A 97 54.68 82.92 49.04
CA ASN A 97 55.23 82.40 47.79
C ASN A 97 55.36 80.86 47.80
N VAL A 98 55.77 80.27 48.92
CA VAL A 98 55.88 78.81 49.06
C VAL A 98 54.51 78.13 48.93
N GLU A 99 53.47 78.70 49.52
CA GLU A 99 52.11 78.15 49.38
C GLU A 99 51.56 78.31 47.95
N GLU A 100 51.86 79.41 47.27
CA GLU A 100 51.51 79.61 45.86
C GLU A 100 52.21 78.58 44.96
N ILE A 101 53.51 78.34 45.17
CA ILE A 101 54.28 77.30 44.45
C ILE A 101 53.67 75.92 44.69
N LYS A 102 53.28 75.59 45.93
CA LYS A 102 52.62 74.31 46.23
C LYS A 102 51.29 74.18 45.48
N TYR A 103 50.49 75.23 45.44
CA TYR A 103 49.21 75.24 44.72
C TYR A 103 49.42 75.03 43.22
N LEU A 104 50.35 75.79 42.62
CA LEU A 104 50.71 75.66 41.21
C LEU A 104 51.20 74.26 40.88
N ASN A 105 52.06 73.67 41.71
CA ASN A 105 52.58 72.33 41.50
C ASN A 105 51.47 71.25 41.51
N ARG A 106 50.48 71.39 42.42
CA ARG A 106 49.30 70.51 42.42
C ARG A 106 48.46 70.68 41.16
N SER A 107 48.24 71.91 40.71
CA SER A 107 47.48 72.22 39.49
C SER A 107 48.16 71.63 38.25
N VAL A 108 49.46 71.88 38.07
CA VAL A 108 50.26 71.35 36.95
C VAL A 108 50.28 69.82 36.98
N THR A 109 50.44 69.20 38.15
CA THR A 109 50.39 67.74 38.28
C THR A 109 49.04 67.17 37.84
N ALA A 110 47.92 67.82 38.20
CA ALA A 110 46.60 67.41 37.78
C ALA A 110 46.40 67.56 36.26
N GLN A 111 46.85 68.68 35.68
CA GLN A 111 46.79 68.92 34.24
C GLN A 111 47.61 67.90 33.45
N ILE A 112 48.85 67.62 33.87
CA ILE A 112 49.71 66.60 33.23
C ILE A 112 49.06 65.22 33.30
N LYS A 113 48.51 64.82 34.46
CA LYS A 113 47.78 63.55 34.59
C LYS A 113 46.62 63.47 33.61
N ASN A 114 45.84 64.53 33.45
CA ASN A 114 44.71 64.55 32.51
C ASN A 114 45.17 64.47 31.06
N VAL A 115 46.20 65.23 30.66
CA VAL A 115 46.75 65.20 29.30
C VAL A 115 47.28 63.80 28.96
N VAL A 116 48.12 63.23 29.82
CA VAL A 116 48.71 61.90 29.60
C VAL A 116 47.62 60.82 29.54
N THR A 117 46.61 60.89 30.41
CA THR A 117 45.52 59.90 30.41
C THR A 117 44.67 60.02 29.14
N ASN A 118 44.33 61.24 28.72
CA ASN A 118 43.53 61.45 27.51
C ASN A 118 44.30 61.03 26.24
N GLU A 119 45.59 61.36 26.14
CA GLU A 119 46.42 61.00 25.00
C GLU A 119 46.62 59.47 24.89
N ILE A 120 46.84 58.78 26.02
CA ILE A 120 46.91 57.31 26.05
C ILE A 120 45.57 56.70 25.63
N LEU A 121 44.44 57.23 26.15
CA LEU A 121 43.11 56.75 25.76
C LEU A 121 42.87 56.95 24.27
N GLU A 122 43.11 58.14 23.75
CA GLU A 122 42.86 58.49 22.35
C GLU A 122 43.70 57.63 21.39
N ASN A 123 44.99 57.41 21.69
CA ASN A 123 45.84 56.51 20.92
C ASN A 123 45.35 55.05 20.98
N SER A 124 44.93 54.58 22.16
CA SER A 124 44.40 53.21 22.31
C SER A 124 43.07 53.00 21.54
N PHE A 125 42.23 54.03 21.43
CA PHE A 125 41.02 53.97 20.63
C PHE A 125 41.32 53.98 19.13
N LYS A 126 42.28 54.82 18.70
CA LYS A 126 42.67 54.91 17.29
C LYS A 126 43.24 53.58 16.78
N ASP A 127 44.18 52.98 17.51
CA ASP A 127 44.76 51.68 17.13
C ASP A 127 43.71 50.56 17.07
N ARG A 128 42.76 50.55 18.02
CA ARG A 128 41.65 49.59 18.01
C ARG A 128 40.69 49.80 16.83
N LEU A 129 40.45 51.05 16.43
CA LEU A 129 39.59 51.37 15.29
C LEU A 129 40.26 50.95 13.97
N GLU A 130 41.55 51.21 13.79
CA GLU A 130 42.30 50.79 12.60
C GLU A 130 42.36 49.26 12.48
N GLY A 131 42.64 48.55 13.58
CA GLY A 131 42.61 47.09 13.62
C GLY A 131 41.21 46.53 13.27
N ARG A 132 40.15 47.16 13.77
CA ARG A 132 38.77 46.79 13.44
C ARG A 132 38.46 46.99 11.96
N ASP A 133 38.89 48.09 11.36
CA ASP A 133 38.65 48.37 9.94
C ASP A 133 39.36 47.38 9.02
N ILE A 134 40.57 46.93 9.37
CA ILE A 134 41.29 45.89 8.62
C ILE A 134 40.49 44.57 8.66
N ILE A 135 40.04 44.16 9.85
CA ILE A 135 39.24 42.94 10.02
C ILE A 135 37.93 43.05 9.23
N VAL A 136 37.23 44.19 9.32
CA VAL A 136 35.97 44.41 8.59
C VAL A 136 36.19 44.35 7.07
N ARG A 137 37.30 44.90 6.57
CA ARG A 137 37.64 44.83 5.14
C ARG A 137 37.93 43.40 4.70
N ALA A 138 38.75 42.67 5.46
CA ALA A 138 39.06 41.26 5.17
C ALA A 138 37.80 40.37 5.19
N LEU A 139 36.90 40.60 6.16
CA LEU A 139 35.61 39.91 6.21
C LEU A 139 34.73 40.25 5.00
N ARG A 140 34.70 41.51 4.56
CA ARG A 140 33.93 41.94 3.39
C ARG A 140 34.46 41.31 2.10
N ASP A 141 35.77 41.24 1.94
CA ASP A 141 36.40 40.62 0.78
C ASP A 141 36.13 39.10 0.76
N THR A 142 36.27 38.43 1.90
CA THR A 142 35.92 37.01 2.05
C THR A 142 34.43 36.76 1.74
N GLN A 143 33.53 37.62 2.22
CA GLN A 143 32.11 37.53 1.90
C GLN A 143 31.84 37.67 0.40
N LYS A 144 32.55 38.56 -0.28
CA LYS A 144 32.42 38.78 -1.72
C LYS A 144 32.87 37.56 -2.52
N ASP A 145 33.99 36.94 -2.13
CA ASP A 145 34.50 35.73 -2.79
C ASP A 145 33.53 34.56 -2.62
N ILE A 146 33.00 34.35 -1.41
CA ILE A 146 31.97 33.34 -1.13
C ILE A 146 30.73 33.60 -2.00
N LEU A 147 30.28 34.85 -2.12
CA LEU A 147 29.12 35.20 -2.92
C LEU A 147 29.32 34.84 -4.41
N ASN A 148 30.52 35.10 -4.94
CA ASN A 148 30.86 34.76 -6.32
C ASN A 148 30.87 33.25 -6.57
N ASP A 149 31.39 32.46 -5.61
CA ASP A 149 31.41 31.00 -5.76
C ASP A 149 30.03 30.37 -5.59
N VAL A 150 29.19 30.90 -4.69
CA VAL A 150 27.78 30.51 -4.59
C VAL A 150 27.04 30.79 -5.89
N GLU A 151 27.32 31.93 -6.54
CA GLU A 151 26.72 32.28 -7.83
C GLU A 151 27.15 31.31 -8.94
N LYS A 152 28.41 30.90 -9.00
CA LYS A 152 28.88 29.84 -9.93
C LYS A 152 28.17 28.51 -9.70
N VAL A 153 28.06 28.08 -8.44
CA VAL A 153 27.36 26.83 -8.08
C VAL A 153 25.90 26.91 -8.50
N ARG A 154 25.23 28.04 -8.26
CA ARG A 154 23.83 28.25 -8.69
C ARG A 154 23.66 28.06 -10.19
N ASN A 155 24.54 28.66 -11.00
CA ASN A 155 24.47 28.54 -12.46
C ASN A 155 24.71 27.10 -12.93
N ASN A 156 25.67 26.39 -12.33
CA ASN A 156 25.91 24.98 -12.64
C ASN A 156 24.69 24.10 -12.28
N VAL A 157 24.06 24.33 -11.13
CA VAL A 157 22.85 23.62 -10.71
C VAL A 157 21.70 23.86 -11.69
N GLU A 158 21.54 25.10 -12.17
CA GLU A 158 20.54 25.45 -13.19
C GLU A 158 20.78 24.73 -14.51
N GLU A 159 22.03 24.63 -14.97
CA GLU A 159 22.38 23.87 -16.19
C GLU A 159 22.15 22.36 -16.04
N VAL A 160 22.49 21.78 -14.88
CA VAL A 160 22.20 20.38 -14.57
C VAL A 160 20.70 20.14 -14.54
N SER A 161 19.92 21.03 -13.92
CA SER A 161 18.45 20.95 -13.87
C SER A 161 17.83 20.93 -15.26
N LYS A 162 18.28 21.80 -16.17
CA LYS A 162 17.86 21.83 -17.58
C LYS A 162 18.22 20.53 -18.30
N SER A 163 19.44 20.03 -18.09
CA SER A 163 19.94 18.79 -18.71
C SER A 163 19.14 17.56 -18.25
N VAL A 164 18.87 17.46 -16.94
CA VAL A 164 18.04 16.39 -16.35
C VAL A 164 16.61 16.46 -16.90
N SER A 165 16.03 17.66 -17.01
CA SER A 165 14.69 17.83 -17.58
C SER A 165 14.63 17.37 -19.03
N ALA A 166 15.62 17.76 -19.86
CA ALA A 166 15.72 17.34 -21.24
C ALA A 166 15.90 15.81 -21.38
N LEU A 167 16.74 15.21 -20.53
CA LEU A 167 16.93 13.75 -20.50
C LEU A 167 15.65 13.03 -20.09
N SER A 168 14.94 13.52 -19.08
CA SER A 168 13.66 12.97 -18.62
C SER A 168 12.63 12.95 -19.76
N THR A 169 12.49 14.06 -20.50
CA THR A 169 11.63 14.13 -21.69
C THR A 169 12.07 13.13 -22.77
N LYS A 170 13.38 13.03 -23.05
CA LYS A 170 13.91 12.10 -24.06
C LYS A 170 13.60 10.64 -23.71
N VAL A 171 13.86 10.23 -22.47
CA VAL A 171 13.59 8.88 -21.97
C VAL A 171 12.10 8.57 -22.00
N SER A 172 11.26 9.52 -21.56
CA SER A 172 9.80 9.36 -21.61
C SER A 172 9.29 9.12 -23.03
N ASN A 173 9.77 9.91 -24.00
CA ASN A 173 9.40 9.76 -25.41
C ASN A 173 9.87 8.41 -25.98
N GLU A 174 11.08 7.96 -25.64
CA GLU A 174 11.62 6.69 -26.13
C GLU A 174 10.85 5.48 -25.57
N ILE A 175 10.51 5.52 -24.27
CA ILE A 175 9.64 4.51 -23.65
C ILE A 175 8.26 4.50 -24.31
N GLN A 176 7.66 5.67 -24.51
CA GLN A 176 6.34 5.78 -25.14
C GLN A 176 6.33 5.22 -26.57
N ARG A 177 7.39 5.49 -27.34
CA ARG A 177 7.56 4.91 -28.67
C ARG A 177 7.72 3.40 -28.62
N GLY A 178 8.59 2.88 -27.74
CA GLY A 178 8.79 1.44 -27.58
C GLY A 178 7.51 0.70 -27.17
N VAL A 179 6.71 1.26 -26.25
CA VAL A 179 5.40 0.73 -25.86
C VAL A 179 4.43 0.72 -27.04
N THR A 180 4.43 1.78 -27.84
CA THR A 180 3.58 1.88 -29.04
C THR A 180 3.95 0.81 -30.07
N ASP A 181 5.24 0.61 -30.33
CA ASP A 181 5.75 -0.41 -31.25
C ASP A 181 5.40 -1.83 -30.77
N LEU A 182 5.60 -2.13 -29.48
CA LEU A 182 5.22 -3.42 -28.89
C LEU A 182 3.72 -3.67 -28.99
N HIS A 183 2.91 -2.65 -28.70
CA HIS A 183 1.46 -2.76 -28.79
C HIS A 183 1.00 -3.01 -30.24
N GLN A 184 1.67 -2.42 -31.22
CA GLN A 184 1.42 -2.71 -32.64
C GLN A 184 1.85 -4.14 -33.03
N GLN A 185 3.01 -4.62 -32.56
CA GLN A 185 3.46 -5.99 -32.80
C GLN A 185 2.47 -7.01 -32.22
N LEU A 186 1.99 -6.80 -30.99
CA LEU A 186 0.99 -7.66 -30.36
C LEU A 186 -0.33 -7.69 -31.15
N ARG A 187 -0.80 -6.53 -31.64
CA ARG A 187 -1.98 -6.47 -32.52
C ARG A 187 -1.78 -7.29 -33.80
N ASN A 188 -0.63 -7.14 -34.46
CA ASN A 188 -0.34 -7.89 -35.69
C ASN A 188 -0.31 -9.42 -35.44
N ILE A 189 0.29 -9.86 -34.32
CA ILE A 189 0.30 -11.28 -33.92
C ILE A 189 -1.12 -11.79 -33.66
N ALA A 190 -1.92 -11.03 -32.92
CA ALA A 190 -3.31 -11.40 -32.63
C ALA A 190 -4.12 -11.58 -33.92
N THR A 191 -4.02 -10.64 -34.85
CA THR A 191 -4.72 -10.72 -36.15
C THR A 191 -4.25 -11.91 -37.00
N ASP A 192 -2.95 -12.22 -37.01
CA ASP A 192 -2.43 -13.40 -37.73
C ASP A 192 -2.94 -14.72 -37.11
N MET A 193 -2.96 -14.80 -35.78
CA MET A 193 -3.51 -15.95 -35.05
C MET A 193 -5.00 -16.13 -35.32
N GLU A 194 -5.78 -15.05 -35.24
CA GLU A 194 -7.23 -15.07 -35.55
C GLU A 194 -7.48 -15.60 -36.97
N LYS A 195 -6.70 -15.14 -37.95
CA LYS A 195 -6.79 -15.62 -39.34
C LYS A 195 -6.46 -17.11 -39.45
N LYS A 196 -5.33 -17.56 -38.89
CA LYS A 196 -4.92 -18.98 -38.92
C LYS A 196 -5.96 -19.89 -38.27
N VAL A 197 -6.52 -19.47 -37.13
CA VAL A 197 -7.59 -20.21 -36.45
C VAL A 197 -8.85 -20.25 -37.32
N SER A 198 -9.24 -19.12 -37.91
CA SER A 198 -10.40 -19.04 -38.81
C SER A 198 -10.26 -19.96 -40.03
N ASP A 199 -9.08 -19.95 -40.66
CA ASP A 199 -8.77 -20.82 -41.81
C ASP A 199 -8.81 -22.30 -41.42
N ALA A 200 -8.23 -22.66 -40.27
CA ALA A 200 -8.24 -24.03 -39.74
C ALA A 200 -9.65 -24.52 -39.42
N VAL A 201 -10.47 -23.70 -38.75
CA VAL A 201 -11.88 -24.01 -38.46
C VAL A 201 -12.64 -24.20 -39.76
N THR A 202 -12.49 -23.30 -40.72
CA THR A 202 -13.15 -23.38 -42.03
C THR A 202 -12.77 -24.66 -42.78
N HIS A 203 -11.48 -25.04 -42.75
CA HIS A 203 -10.99 -26.29 -43.35
C HIS A 203 -11.60 -27.52 -42.66
N LEU A 204 -11.59 -27.56 -41.33
CA LEU A 204 -12.18 -28.65 -40.54
C LEU A 204 -13.68 -28.79 -40.84
N THR A 205 -14.43 -27.70 -40.83
CA THR A 205 -15.86 -27.70 -41.16
C THR A 205 -16.11 -28.27 -42.55
N ARG A 206 -15.27 -27.93 -43.53
CA ARG A 206 -15.36 -28.48 -44.88
C ARG A 206 -15.07 -29.98 -44.92
N ASP A 207 -14.01 -30.45 -44.26
CA ASP A 207 -13.66 -31.87 -44.20
C ASP A 207 -14.73 -32.70 -43.50
N VAL A 208 -15.22 -32.24 -42.35
CA VAL A 208 -16.34 -32.88 -41.62
C VAL A 208 -17.59 -32.94 -42.49
N THR A 209 -17.95 -31.85 -43.16
CA THR A 209 -19.11 -31.83 -44.07
C THR A 209 -18.95 -32.82 -45.23
N ALA A 210 -17.76 -32.90 -45.83
CA ALA A 210 -17.48 -33.85 -46.90
C ALA A 210 -17.56 -35.31 -46.40
N ARG A 211 -16.97 -35.60 -45.24
CA ARG A 211 -17.06 -36.94 -44.60
C ARG A 211 -18.49 -37.30 -44.25
N MET A 212 -19.27 -36.36 -43.70
CA MET A 212 -20.69 -36.59 -43.41
C MET A 212 -21.47 -36.90 -44.69
N LYS A 213 -21.23 -36.19 -45.79
CA LYS A 213 -21.84 -36.51 -47.10
C LYS A 213 -21.43 -37.89 -47.62
N ASN A 214 -20.20 -38.32 -47.37
CA ASN A 214 -19.69 -39.64 -47.79
C ASN A 214 -20.18 -40.80 -46.89
N VAL A 215 -20.40 -40.56 -45.59
CA VAL A 215 -20.97 -41.56 -44.66
C VAL A 215 -22.48 -41.66 -44.84
N VAL A 216 -23.15 -40.52 -45.01
CA VAL A 216 -24.59 -40.40 -45.26
C VAL A 216 -24.86 -40.33 -46.77
N THR A 217 -24.01 -40.93 -47.61
CA THR A 217 -24.37 -41.02 -49.02
C THR A 217 -25.53 -41.98 -49.11
N ASN A 218 -26.60 -41.53 -49.78
CA ASN A 218 -27.78 -42.34 -50.06
C ASN A 218 -27.40 -43.72 -50.59
N GLU A 219 -26.25 -43.89 -51.22
CA GLU A 219 -25.72 -45.17 -51.71
C GLU A 219 -25.44 -46.23 -50.62
N ILE A 220 -24.89 -45.87 -49.44
CA ILE A 220 -24.67 -46.83 -48.34
C ILE A 220 -26.00 -47.20 -47.69
N LEU A 221 -26.86 -46.20 -47.44
CA LEU A 221 -28.20 -46.43 -46.93
C LEU A 221 -29.01 -47.27 -47.92
N GLU A 222 -29.00 -46.94 -49.20
CA GLU A 222 -29.68 -47.66 -50.28
C GLU A 222 -29.15 -49.08 -50.43
N LYS A 223 -27.83 -49.31 -50.36
CA LYS A 223 -27.26 -50.67 -50.31
C LYS A 223 -27.75 -51.42 -49.09
N SER A 224 -27.73 -50.82 -47.89
CA SER A 224 -28.17 -51.49 -46.66
C SER A 224 -29.67 -51.82 -46.68
N PHE A 225 -30.53 -50.95 -47.22
CA PHE A 225 -31.95 -51.24 -47.44
C PHE A 225 -32.14 -52.31 -48.52
N LYS A 226 -31.39 -52.25 -49.63
CA LYS A 226 -31.47 -53.24 -50.71
C LYS A 226 -30.94 -54.62 -50.30
N THR A 227 -29.93 -54.72 -49.45
CA THR A 227 -29.36 -56.02 -49.04
C THR A 227 -30.08 -56.55 -47.80
N THR A 228 -30.14 -55.77 -46.73
CA THR A 228 -30.74 -56.21 -45.46
C THR A 228 -32.25 -56.34 -45.58
N GLY A 229 -32.91 -55.39 -46.23
CA GLY A 229 -34.35 -55.48 -46.50
C GLY A 229 -34.71 -56.66 -47.39
N ARG A 230 -33.92 -56.91 -48.46
CA ARG A 230 -34.09 -58.08 -49.32
C ARG A 230 -33.86 -59.39 -48.56
N ASP A 231 -32.84 -59.48 -47.72
CA ASP A 231 -32.57 -60.69 -46.95
C ASP A 231 -33.67 -60.99 -45.91
N MET A 232 -34.25 -59.96 -45.29
CA MET A 232 -35.41 -60.13 -44.41
C MET A 232 -36.64 -60.61 -45.18
N ILE A 233 -36.93 -60.01 -46.35
CA ILE A 233 -38.04 -60.43 -47.21
C ILE A 233 -37.84 -61.86 -47.72
N VAL A 234 -36.64 -62.21 -48.19
CA VAL A 234 -36.32 -63.55 -48.68
C VAL A 234 -36.45 -64.59 -47.58
N ARG A 235 -36.03 -64.28 -46.35
CA ARG A 235 -36.18 -65.16 -45.19
C ARG A 235 -37.65 -65.38 -44.85
N ALA A 236 -38.44 -64.31 -44.76
CA ALA A 236 -39.87 -64.40 -44.50
C ALA A 236 -40.62 -65.21 -45.57
N LEU A 237 -40.30 -64.98 -46.86
CA LEU A 237 -40.86 -65.76 -47.96
C LEU A 237 -40.46 -67.23 -47.89
N ARG A 238 -39.21 -67.53 -47.52
CA ARG A 238 -38.73 -68.91 -47.35
C ARG A 238 -39.44 -69.63 -46.20
N ASP A 239 -39.67 -68.94 -45.09
CA ASP A 239 -40.40 -69.48 -43.94
C ASP A 239 -41.88 -69.73 -44.31
N THR A 240 -42.53 -68.77 -44.99
CA THR A 240 -43.90 -68.96 -45.50
C THR A 240 -43.98 -70.10 -46.52
N GLN A 241 -43.00 -70.21 -47.43
CA GLN A 241 -42.94 -71.31 -48.39
C GLN A 241 -42.81 -72.67 -47.70
N LYS A 242 -42.02 -72.74 -46.61
CA LYS A 242 -41.88 -73.96 -45.80
C LYS A 242 -43.20 -74.35 -45.14
N ASP A 243 -43.94 -73.38 -44.57
CA ASP A 243 -45.24 -73.64 -43.96
C ASP A 243 -46.27 -74.11 -44.99
N ILE A 244 -46.34 -73.46 -46.15
CA ILE A 244 -47.18 -73.90 -47.27
C ILE A 244 -46.81 -75.32 -47.71
N SER A 245 -45.51 -75.64 -47.81
CA SER A 245 -45.06 -76.98 -48.19
C SER A 245 -45.51 -78.03 -47.18
N ASN A 246 -45.46 -77.72 -45.88
CA ASN A 246 -45.93 -78.63 -44.83
C ASN A 246 -47.44 -78.85 -44.92
N ASP A 247 -48.22 -77.80 -45.18
CA ASP A 247 -49.67 -77.90 -45.30
C ASP A 247 -50.10 -78.63 -46.59
N VAL A 248 -49.39 -78.43 -47.70
CA VAL A 248 -49.59 -79.21 -48.95
C VAL A 248 -49.34 -80.69 -48.69
N GLU A 249 -48.31 -81.06 -47.93
CA GLU A 249 -48.06 -82.46 -47.59
C GLU A 249 -49.16 -83.05 -46.69
N LYS A 250 -49.69 -82.29 -45.72
CA LYS A 250 -50.88 -82.70 -44.96
C LYS A 250 -52.09 -82.92 -45.87
N VAL A 251 -52.36 -81.99 -46.78
CA VAL A 251 -53.47 -82.11 -47.75
C VAL A 251 -53.29 -83.34 -48.62
N ARG A 252 -52.08 -83.60 -49.11
CA ARG A 252 -51.75 -84.79 -49.91
C ARG A 252 -52.03 -86.08 -49.13
N ASN A 253 -51.60 -86.17 -47.88
CA ASN A 253 -51.88 -87.33 -47.02
C ASN A 253 -53.39 -87.53 -46.82
N ASN A 254 -54.14 -86.46 -46.58
CA ASN A 254 -55.60 -86.52 -46.47
C ASN A 254 -56.26 -86.98 -47.78
N VAL A 255 -55.78 -86.51 -48.94
CA VAL A 255 -56.28 -86.95 -50.26
C VAL A 255 -55.99 -88.43 -50.51
N GLU A 256 -54.83 -88.92 -50.10
CA GLU A 256 -54.46 -90.34 -50.21
C GLU A 256 -55.37 -91.21 -49.31
N GLU A 257 -55.65 -90.77 -48.08
CA GLU A 257 -56.60 -91.43 -47.18
C GLU A 257 -58.03 -91.48 -47.77
N VAL A 258 -58.50 -90.36 -48.33
CA VAL A 258 -59.80 -90.28 -49.02
C VAL A 258 -59.81 -91.22 -50.23
N SER A 259 -58.74 -91.24 -51.04
CA SER A 259 -58.63 -92.10 -52.21
C SER A 259 -58.69 -93.58 -51.83
N ASN A 260 -57.98 -93.98 -50.77
CA ASN A 260 -58.02 -95.32 -50.22
C ASN A 260 -59.42 -95.69 -49.71
N SER A 261 -60.10 -94.77 -49.03
CA SER A 261 -61.48 -94.96 -48.55
C SER A 261 -62.47 -95.12 -49.70
N VAL A 262 -62.35 -94.31 -50.76
CA VAL A 262 -63.17 -94.41 -51.98
C VAL A 262 -62.93 -95.73 -52.70
N ASN A 263 -61.67 -96.17 -52.84
CA ASN A 263 -61.35 -97.46 -53.44
C ASN A 263 -61.93 -98.63 -52.63
N ALA A 264 -61.85 -98.57 -51.30
CA ALA A 264 -62.47 -99.57 -50.43
C ALA A 264 -64.00 -99.61 -50.58
N LEU A 265 -64.65 -98.44 -50.68
CA LEU A 265 -66.08 -98.31 -50.97
C LEU A 265 -66.45 -98.88 -52.34
N LEU A 266 -65.66 -98.57 -53.38
CA LEU A 266 -65.83 -99.10 -54.73
C LEU A 266 -65.75 -100.63 -54.74
N MET A 267 -64.76 -101.20 -54.05
CA MET A 267 -64.65 -102.65 -53.89
C MET A 267 -65.86 -103.24 -53.14
N LYS A 268 -66.32 -102.61 -52.06
CA LYS A 268 -67.54 -103.05 -51.34
C LYS A 268 -68.77 -103.02 -52.24
N VAL A 269 -69.03 -101.91 -52.92
CA VAL A 269 -70.19 -101.74 -53.82
C VAL A 269 -70.11 -102.72 -54.98
N SER A 270 -68.94 -102.88 -55.61
CA SER A 270 -68.72 -103.86 -56.68
C SER A 270 -69.02 -105.28 -56.20
N ASN A 271 -68.52 -105.66 -55.02
CA ASN A 271 -68.78 -106.98 -54.44
C ASN A 271 -70.27 -107.16 -54.10
N GLU A 272 -70.94 -106.16 -53.53
CA GLU A 272 -72.37 -106.21 -53.20
C GLU A 272 -73.24 -106.31 -54.46
N ILE A 273 -72.94 -105.53 -55.51
CA ILE A 273 -73.60 -105.63 -56.81
C ILE A 273 -73.36 -107.01 -57.42
N HIS A 274 -72.11 -107.50 -57.42
CA HIS A 274 -71.78 -108.81 -57.98
C HIS A 274 -72.51 -109.94 -57.24
N ARG A 275 -72.60 -109.84 -55.90
CA ARG A 275 -73.36 -110.77 -55.06
C ARG A 275 -74.86 -110.68 -55.34
N GLY A 276 -75.42 -109.47 -55.40
CA GLY A 276 -76.83 -109.25 -55.72
C GLY A 276 -77.22 -109.75 -57.11
N VAL A 277 -76.37 -109.54 -58.12
CA VAL A 277 -76.54 -110.09 -59.47
C VAL A 277 -76.44 -111.61 -59.47
N THR A 278 -75.53 -112.19 -58.69
CA THR A 278 -75.39 -113.65 -58.56
C THR A 278 -76.63 -114.26 -57.89
N ASP A 279 -77.13 -113.66 -56.81
CA ASP A 279 -78.36 -114.06 -56.13
C ASP A 279 -79.58 -113.94 -57.06
N LEU A 280 -79.70 -112.85 -57.80
CA LEU A 280 -80.75 -112.66 -58.83
C LEU A 280 -80.65 -113.71 -59.94
N ARG A 281 -79.45 -113.99 -60.44
CA ARG A 281 -79.21 -115.02 -61.46
C ARG A 281 -79.57 -116.40 -60.94
N GLN A 282 -79.29 -116.69 -59.67
CA GLN A 282 -79.67 -117.93 -59.01
C GLN A 282 -81.19 -118.02 -58.78
N GLN A 283 -81.85 -116.94 -58.37
CA GLN A 283 -83.31 -116.87 -58.30
C GLN A 283 -83.95 -117.11 -59.67
N MET A 284 -83.42 -116.47 -60.72
CA MET A 284 -83.85 -116.71 -62.11
C MET A 284 -83.65 -118.17 -62.50
N LEU A 285 -82.50 -118.78 -62.19
CA LEU A 285 -82.26 -120.20 -62.44
C LEU A 285 -83.27 -121.09 -61.72
N ASN A 286 -83.63 -120.79 -60.47
CA ASN A 286 -84.61 -121.55 -59.69
C ASN A 286 -86.07 -121.32 -60.14
N MET A 287 -86.37 -120.20 -60.79
CA MET A 287 -87.70 -119.89 -61.33
C MET A 287 -87.88 -120.44 -62.76
N VAL A 288 -86.80 -120.45 -63.54
CA VAL A 288 -86.71 -120.97 -64.92
C VAL A 288 -85.97 -122.32 -64.93
N THR A 289 -86.03 -123.08 -63.84
CA THR A 289 -85.51 -124.45 -63.86
C THR A 289 -86.47 -125.32 -64.65
N LYS A 290 -85.86 -126.14 -65.49
CA LYS A 290 -86.49 -127.15 -66.34
C LYS A 290 -87.63 -127.90 -65.64
N GLU A 291 -87.57 -128.13 -64.34
CA GLU A 291 -88.60 -128.81 -63.55
C GLU A 291 -89.97 -128.10 -63.55
N THR A 292 -90.04 -126.77 -63.37
CA THR A 292 -91.33 -126.02 -63.35
C THR A 292 -91.95 -125.91 -64.75
N LEU A 293 -91.12 -125.85 -65.78
CA LEU A 293 -91.54 -125.92 -67.19
C LEU A 293 -91.92 -127.36 -67.58
N GLU A 294 -91.28 -128.37 -67.02
CA GLU A 294 -91.58 -129.78 -67.26
C GLU A 294 -92.88 -130.20 -66.53
N GLU A 295 -93.18 -129.65 -65.36
CA GLU A 295 -94.46 -129.84 -64.66
C GLU A 295 -95.63 -129.19 -65.39
N SER A 296 -95.45 -127.99 -65.94
CA SER A 296 -96.50 -127.31 -66.73
C SER A 296 -96.76 -128.01 -68.08
N PHE A 297 -95.74 -128.57 -68.74
CA PHE A 297 -95.94 -129.42 -69.93
C PHE A 297 -96.56 -130.79 -69.61
N LYS A 298 -96.23 -131.41 -68.47
CA LYS A 298 -96.82 -132.71 -68.04
C LYS A 298 -98.30 -132.62 -67.65
N THR A 299 -98.74 -131.50 -67.07
CA THR A 299 -100.12 -131.34 -66.59
C THR A 299 -101.05 -130.69 -67.63
N ILE A 300 -100.63 -129.63 -68.32
CA ILE A 300 -101.51 -128.87 -69.24
C ILE A 300 -101.55 -129.47 -70.65
N GLY A 301 -100.43 -130.03 -71.13
CA GLY A 301 -100.35 -130.65 -72.46
C GLY A 301 -101.08 -131.99 -72.54
N LYS A 302 -101.08 -132.77 -71.46
CA LYS A 302 -101.68 -134.11 -71.41
C LYS A 302 -103.21 -134.06 -71.37
N ASP A 303 -103.78 -133.18 -70.55
CA ASP A 303 -105.23 -133.09 -70.37
C ASP A 303 -105.93 -132.51 -71.62
N THR A 304 -105.33 -131.50 -72.25
CA THR A 304 -105.86 -130.89 -73.47
C THR A 304 -105.81 -131.85 -74.68
N PHE A 305 -104.73 -132.63 -74.81
CA PHE A 305 -104.58 -133.62 -75.89
C PHE A 305 -105.51 -134.83 -75.68
N THR A 306 -105.68 -135.27 -74.44
CA THR A 306 -106.59 -136.38 -74.09
C THR A 306 -108.06 -136.00 -74.34
N GLN A 307 -108.46 -134.77 -73.99
CA GLN A 307 -109.82 -134.27 -74.26
C GLN A 307 -110.11 -134.15 -75.77
N ALA A 308 -109.13 -133.71 -76.57
CA ALA A 308 -109.27 -133.63 -78.03
C ALA A 308 -109.43 -135.02 -78.67
N LEU A 309 -108.64 -136.01 -78.25
CA LEU A 309 -108.78 -137.39 -78.73
C LEU A 309 -110.10 -138.03 -78.32
N GLN A 310 -110.59 -137.74 -77.11
CA GLN A 310 -111.87 -138.26 -76.62
C GLN A 310 -113.04 -137.72 -77.45
N ASN A 311 -113.05 -136.42 -77.77
CA ASN A 311 -114.09 -135.82 -78.61
C ASN A 311 -114.10 -136.44 -80.03
N ILE A 312 -112.94 -136.67 -80.64
CA ILE A 312 -112.83 -137.35 -81.95
C ILE A 312 -113.37 -138.78 -81.88
N PHE A 313 -113.08 -139.50 -80.79
CA PHE A 313 -113.54 -140.88 -80.61
C PHE A 313 -115.07 -140.97 -80.49
N ASP A 314 -115.69 -140.00 -79.81
CA ASP A 314 -117.14 -139.92 -79.65
C ASP A 314 -117.84 -139.57 -80.99
N ASP A 315 -117.25 -138.69 -81.80
CA ASP A 315 -117.74 -138.37 -83.14
C ASP A 315 -117.70 -139.58 -84.08
N ILE A 316 -116.62 -140.38 -84.04
CA ILE A 316 -116.50 -141.63 -84.81
C ILE A 316 -117.57 -142.64 -84.38
N LYS A 317 -117.86 -142.75 -83.08
CA LYS A 317 -118.93 -143.61 -82.54
C LYS A 317 -120.31 -143.21 -83.06
N MET A 318 -120.62 -141.92 -83.05
CA MET A 318 -121.88 -141.37 -83.58
C MET A 318 -122.03 -141.70 -85.08
N LEU A 319 -120.97 -141.54 -85.86
CA LEU A 319 -120.96 -141.86 -87.28
C LEU A 319 -121.22 -143.36 -87.54
N HIS A 320 -120.56 -144.23 -86.76
CA HIS A 320 -120.74 -145.68 -86.86
C HIS A 320 -122.17 -146.14 -86.51
N HIS A 321 -122.82 -145.47 -85.56
CA HIS A 321 -124.23 -145.70 -85.23
C HIS A 321 -125.17 -145.23 -86.35
N GLY A 322 -124.92 -144.07 -86.95
CA GLY A 322 -125.67 -143.58 -88.12
C GLY A 322 -125.60 -144.55 -89.30
N VAL A 323 -124.40 -145.06 -89.62
CA VAL A 323 -124.19 -146.05 -90.69
C VAL A 323 -124.91 -147.37 -90.38
N SER A 324 -124.89 -147.82 -89.13
CA SER A 324 -125.58 -149.06 -88.72
C SER A 324 -127.11 -148.96 -88.84
N ASN A 325 -127.68 -147.80 -88.51
CA ASN A 325 -129.12 -147.55 -88.68
C ASN A 325 -129.53 -147.49 -90.15
N LEU A 326 -128.70 -146.89 -91.01
CA LEU A 326 -128.93 -146.87 -92.46
C LEU A 326 -128.89 -148.29 -93.05
N ARG A 327 -127.96 -149.12 -92.58
CA ARG A 327 -127.85 -150.54 -92.97
C ARG A 327 -129.06 -151.38 -92.56
N LYS A 328 -129.65 -151.09 -91.38
CA LYS A 328 -130.90 -151.72 -90.93
C LYS A 328 -132.12 -151.25 -91.74
N GLN A 329 -132.19 -149.97 -92.12
CA GLN A 329 -133.27 -149.49 -92.99
C GLN A 329 -133.21 -150.14 -94.38
N TYR A 330 -132.04 -150.34 -94.97
CA TYR A 330 -131.94 -150.98 -96.28
C TYR A 330 -132.43 -152.45 -96.28
N ARG A 331 -132.28 -153.19 -95.17
CA ARG A 331 -132.86 -154.54 -95.04
C ARG A 331 -134.39 -154.54 -95.00
N ARG A 332 -135.04 -153.45 -94.59
CA ARG A 332 -136.50 -153.32 -94.66
C ARG A 332 -137.05 -153.18 -96.08
N MET A 333 -136.21 -152.95 -97.10
CA MET A 333 -136.67 -152.70 -98.47
C MET A 333 -136.57 -153.89 -99.43
N CYS A 334 -135.76 -154.92 -99.15
CA CYS A 334 -135.41 -155.91 -100.19
C CYS A 334 -136.17 -157.25 -100.18
N VAL A 335 -137.01 -157.59 -99.20
CA VAL A 335 -137.66 -158.94 -99.19
C VAL A 335 -139.17 -158.86 -98.95
N THR A 336 -139.81 -157.93 -99.63
CA THR A 336 -141.27 -157.87 -99.83
C THR A 336 -141.64 -158.05 -101.31
N ARG A 337 -140.72 -158.51 -102.16
CA ARG A 337 -140.90 -158.45 -103.62
C ARG A 337 -140.32 -159.67 -104.34
N THR A 338 -141.00 -160.83 -104.20
CA THR A 338 -141.36 -161.76 -105.30
C THR A 338 -142.00 -163.04 -104.75
N ARG A 339 -143.33 -163.09 -104.87
CA ARG A 339 -144.20 -164.28 -104.98
C ARG A 339 -145.08 -163.99 -106.22
N PHE A 340 -145.34 -164.99 -107.08
CA PHE A 340 -145.84 -164.97 -108.47
C PHE A 340 -144.73 -164.71 -109.51
N ASP A 341 -144.34 -165.62 -110.43
CA ASP A 341 -145.07 -166.71 -111.10
C ASP A 341 -144.70 -168.17 -110.70
N ILE A 342 -145.76 -169.01 -110.65
CA ILE A 342 -145.95 -170.46 -110.34
C ILE A 342 -145.59 -170.95 -108.93
#